data_AF-A0AA87WCN7-F1
#
_entry.id   AF-A0AA87WCN7-F1
#
_cell.length_a   1.000
_cell.length_b   1.000
_cell.length_c   1.000
_cell.angle_alpha   90.00
_cell.angle_beta   90.00
_cell.angle_gamma   90.00
#
_symmetry.space_group_name_H-M   'P 1'
#
loop_
_entity.id
_entity.type
_entity.pdbx_description
1 polymer ?
#
loop_
_entity_poly.entity_id
_entity_poly.type
_entity_poly.pdbx_seq_one_letter_code
_entity_poly.pdbx_strand_id
1 'polypeptide(L)'
;MPLFQLIERHVLAVERLHGDDTTIRVLAKGKCTTRRSWSYGRDDRPFGGPAPPAAVYYASPDRRGQHPQRHLAAFAGILQADCYSGFEPLFDPQRKAMPITPAFCFAHARRGFFELADIEKNARVGSKGKPAPRSR
;
A
#
# COMPACT_ATOMS: atom_id res chain seq x y z
N MET A 1 -2.64 2.11 22.88
CA MET A 1 -2.49 0.64 22.97
C MET A 1 -1.00 0.33 23.00
N PRO A 2 -0.42 -0.02 24.15
CA PRO A 2 1.03 -0.09 24.34
C PRO A 2 1.73 -1.09 23.40
N LEU A 3 1.15 -2.28 23.21
CA LEU A 3 1.71 -3.30 22.31
C LEU A 3 1.73 -2.86 20.86
N PHE A 4 0.65 -2.24 20.39
CA PHE A 4 0.57 -1.72 19.02
C PHE A 4 1.68 -0.70 18.76
N GLN A 5 1.91 0.23 19.69
CA GLN A 5 2.95 1.26 19.55
C GLN A 5 4.36 0.65 19.50
N LEU A 6 4.61 -0.44 20.24
CA LEU A 6 5.88 -1.16 20.18
C LEU A 6 6.08 -1.86 18.83
N ILE A 7 5.05 -2.53 18.31
CA ILE A 7 5.08 -3.18 16.99
C ILE A 7 5.24 -2.13 15.88
N GLU A 8 4.48 -1.05 15.93
CA GLU A 8 4.56 0.07 14.98
C GLU A 8 5.98 0.64 14.92
N ARG A 9 6.56 0.99 16.08
CA ARG A 9 7.96 1.47 16.14
C ARG A 9 8.94 0.45 15.58
N HIS A 10 8.77 -0.84 15.89
CA HIS A 10 9.63 -1.90 15.39
C HIS A 10 9.53 -2.07 13.87
N VAL A 11 8.32 -1.95 13.30
CA VAL A 11 8.07 -2.04 11.86
C VAL A 11 8.64 -0.83 11.13
N LEU A 12 8.40 0.38 11.65
CA LEU A 12 8.82 1.63 11.01
C LEU A 12 10.31 1.97 11.21
N ALA A 13 11.07 1.17 11.95
CA ALA A 13 12.53 1.35 12.12
C ALA A 13 13.37 0.68 11.01
N VAL A 14 12.72 0.04 10.03
CA VAL A 14 13.40 -0.65 8.92
C VAL A 14 13.92 0.35 7.87
N GLU A 15 14.97 -0.01 7.13
CA GLU A 15 15.42 0.79 5.98
C GLU A 15 14.44 0.72 4.80
N ARG A 16 13.85 -0.47 4.55
CA ARG A 16 12.89 -0.74 3.47
C ARG A 16 11.58 -1.25 4.02
N LEU A 17 10.52 -0.49 3.75
CA LEU A 17 9.16 -0.81 4.17
C LEU A 17 8.32 -1.18 2.94
N HIS A 18 7.61 -2.30 3.01
CA HIS A 18 6.62 -2.67 2.01
C HIS A 18 5.26 -2.09 2.40
N GLY A 19 4.70 -1.23 1.56
CA GLY A 19 3.36 -0.67 1.73
C GLY A 19 2.38 -1.26 0.73
N ASP A 20 1.21 -1.65 1.20
CA ASP A 20 0.07 -2.01 0.36
C ASP A 20 -1.23 -1.60 1.05
N ASP A 21 -2.31 -1.55 0.30
CA ASP A 21 -3.61 -1.31 0.87
C ASP A 21 -4.71 -2.09 0.14
N THR A 22 -5.61 -2.69 0.91
CA THR A 22 -6.63 -3.59 0.38
C THR A 22 -8.02 -3.21 0.85
N THR A 23 -8.99 -3.43 -0.02
CA THR A 23 -10.41 -3.26 0.32
C THR A 23 -10.84 -4.38 1.25
N ILE A 24 -11.39 -4.03 2.41
CA ILE A 24 -11.96 -4.98 3.37
C ILE A 24 -13.46 -4.74 3.56
N ARG A 25 -14.20 -5.81 3.86
CA ARG A 25 -15.61 -5.75 4.26
C ARG A 25 -15.67 -5.82 5.78
N VAL A 26 -16.24 -4.79 6.41
CA VAL A 26 -16.32 -4.67 7.87
C VAL A 26 -17.77 -4.59 8.27
N LEU A 27 -18.15 -5.37 9.29
CA LEU A 27 -19.45 -5.24 9.94
C LEU A 27 -19.42 -4.02 10.86
N ALA A 28 -20.23 -3.01 10.56
CA ALA A 28 -20.36 -1.80 11.36
C ALA A 28 -21.84 -1.49 11.59
N LYS A 29 -22.27 -1.43 12.84
CA LYS A 29 -23.66 -1.13 13.23
C LYS A 29 -24.70 -2.02 12.51
N GLY A 30 -24.42 -3.32 12.41
CA GLY A 30 -25.30 -4.29 11.74
C GLY A 30 -25.31 -4.21 10.22
N LYS A 31 -24.49 -3.35 9.59
CA LYS A 31 -24.37 -3.22 8.13
C LYS A 31 -22.96 -3.56 7.66
N CYS A 32 -22.86 -4.20 6.51
CA CYS A 32 -21.59 -4.51 5.88
C CYS A 32 -21.10 -3.31 5.07
N THR A 33 -19.99 -2.70 5.49
CA THR A 33 -19.40 -1.51 4.87
C THR A 33 -18.03 -1.83 4.28
N THR A 34 -17.73 -1.23 3.12
CA THR A 34 -16.40 -1.28 2.52
C THR A 34 -15.47 -0.31 3.24
N ARG A 35 -14.27 -0.78 3.62
CA ARG A 35 -13.19 0.02 4.22
C ARG A 35 -11.85 -0.32 3.57
N ARG A 36 -10.78 0.36 3.99
CA ARG A 36 -9.40 0.03 3.60
C ARG A 36 -8.62 -0.48 4.79
N SER A 37 -7.80 -1.51 4.54
CA SER A 37 -6.73 -1.96 5.43
C SER A 37 -5.41 -1.58 4.78
N TRP A 38 -4.58 -0.82 5.48
CA TRP A 38 -3.23 -0.46 5.08
C TRP A 38 -2.29 -1.42 5.77
N SER A 39 -1.46 -2.11 5.02
CA SER A 39 -0.45 -3.03 5.54
C SER A 39 0.94 -2.47 5.29
N TYR A 40 1.73 -2.37 6.36
CA TYR A 40 3.13 -2.03 6.28
C TYR A 40 3.95 -3.21 6.81
N GLY A 41 4.75 -3.81 5.94
CA GLY A 41 5.56 -4.99 6.23
C GLY A 41 7.05 -4.67 6.22
N ARG A 42 7.75 -5.06 7.29
CA ARG A 42 9.20 -5.23 7.27
C ARG A 42 9.52 -6.69 7.05
N ASP A 43 10.17 -6.99 5.93
CA ASP A 43 10.76 -8.29 5.67
C ASP A 43 11.81 -8.10 4.60
N ASP A 44 13.07 -8.04 5.03
CA ASP A 44 14.18 -7.78 4.13
C ASP A 44 15.00 -9.04 3.82
N ARG A 45 14.50 -10.22 4.24
CA ARG A 45 15.14 -11.51 3.99
C ARG A 45 15.37 -11.78 2.49
N PRO A 46 14.47 -11.43 1.55
CA PRO A 46 14.74 -11.55 0.11
C PRO A 46 15.95 -10.75 -0.38
N PHE A 47 16.40 -9.77 0.40
CA PHE A 47 17.56 -8.92 0.13
C PHE A 47 18.73 -9.17 1.10
N GLY A 48 18.71 -10.29 1.84
CA GLY A 48 19.77 -10.66 2.79
C GLY A 48 19.70 -9.94 4.14
N GLY A 49 18.61 -9.25 4.45
CA GLY A 49 18.46 -8.55 5.72
C GLY A 49 18.28 -9.50 6.92
N PRO A 50 18.88 -9.18 8.09
CA PRO A 50 18.88 -10.07 9.27
C PRO A 50 17.64 -9.89 10.16
N ALA A 51 16.83 -8.87 9.90
CA ALA A 51 15.71 -8.46 10.72
C ALA A 51 14.55 -9.49 10.66
N PRO A 52 13.94 -9.88 11.81
CA PRO A 52 12.75 -10.72 11.78
C PRO A 52 11.58 -10.01 11.09
N PRO A 53 10.72 -10.76 10.38
CA PRO A 53 9.58 -10.18 9.68
C PRO A 53 8.52 -9.70 10.68
N ALA A 54 7.89 -8.58 10.38
CA ALA A 54 6.76 -8.05 11.15
C ALA A 54 5.88 -7.16 10.27
N ALA A 55 4.62 -7.00 10.65
CA ALA A 55 3.69 -6.12 9.96
C ALA A 55 2.85 -5.32 10.95
N VAL A 56 2.47 -4.11 10.54
CA VAL A 56 1.47 -3.28 11.22
C VAL A 56 0.34 -2.97 10.24
N TYR A 57 -0.89 -2.95 10.77
CA TYR A 57 -2.08 -2.69 9.99
C TYR A 57 -2.83 -1.47 10.54
N TYR A 58 -3.31 -0.64 9.63
CA TYR A 58 -4.21 0.47 9.95
C TYR A 58 -5.52 0.28 9.18
N ALA A 59 -6.62 0.73 9.77
CA ALA A 59 -7.92 0.73 9.09
C ALA A 59 -8.38 2.17 8.83
N SER A 60 -8.94 2.42 7.66
CA SER A 60 -9.56 3.71 7.32
C SER A 60 -10.90 3.52 6.60
N PRO A 61 -11.81 4.51 6.67
CA PRO A 61 -13.09 4.44 5.98
C PRO A 61 -12.96 4.59 4.46
N ASP A 62 -11.91 5.25 3.98
CA ASP A 62 -11.65 5.50 2.57
C ASP A 62 -10.16 5.37 2.23
N ARG A 63 -9.80 5.53 0.96
CA ARG A 63 -8.43 5.40 0.47
C ARG A 63 -7.65 6.72 0.47
N ARG A 64 -8.12 7.82 1.08
CA ARG A 64 -7.48 9.13 0.91
C ARG A 64 -6.00 9.13 1.36
N GLY A 65 -5.14 9.85 0.62
CA GLY A 65 -3.70 9.96 0.88
C GLY A 65 -3.35 10.49 2.29
N GLN A 66 -4.26 11.21 2.96
CA GLN A 66 -4.07 11.64 4.35
C GLN A 66 -3.80 10.48 5.33
N HIS A 67 -4.27 9.26 5.02
CA HIS A 67 -4.06 8.09 5.88
C HIS A 67 -2.61 7.62 5.83
N PRO A 68 -2.03 7.23 4.67
CA PRO A 68 -0.63 6.84 4.62
C PRO A 68 0.31 7.98 5.01
N GLN A 69 -0.05 9.24 4.74
CA GLN A 69 0.72 10.40 5.20
C GLN A 69 0.82 10.48 6.73
N ARG A 70 -0.29 10.20 7.44
CA ARG A 70 -0.31 10.14 8.90
C ARG A 70 0.42 8.90 9.42
N HIS A 71 0.19 7.73 8.84
CA HIS A 71 0.81 6.48 9.29
C HIS A 71 2.35 6.53 9.16
N LEU A 72 2.85 7.10 8.07
CA LEU A 72 4.27 7.16 7.73
C LEU A 72 4.91 8.50 8.08
N ALA A 73 4.28 9.32 8.92
CA ALA A 73 4.77 10.66 9.25
C ALA A 73 6.21 10.63 9.77
N ALA A 74 6.52 9.69 10.66
CA ALA A 74 7.85 9.51 11.26
C ALA A 74 8.79 8.57 10.48
N PHE A 75 8.29 7.85 9.46
CA PHE A 75 9.11 6.93 8.68
C PHE A 75 10.05 7.69 7.73
N ALA A 76 11.30 7.26 7.63
CA ALA A 76 12.26 7.69 6.63
C ALA A 76 13.00 6.46 6.13
N GLY A 77 13.30 6.40 4.82
CA GLY A 77 13.85 5.22 4.17
C GLY A 77 13.17 4.95 2.85
N ILE A 78 13.22 3.70 2.39
CA ILE A 78 12.64 3.24 1.14
C ILE A 78 11.22 2.73 1.39
N LEU A 79 10.23 3.26 0.67
CA LEU A 79 8.88 2.72 0.63
C LEU A 79 8.66 1.98 -0.69
N GLN A 80 8.61 0.65 -0.61
CA GLN A 80 8.20 -0.18 -1.72
C GLN A 80 6.68 -0.34 -1.74
N ALA A 81 5.99 0.29 -2.70
CA ALA A 81 4.54 0.29 -2.79
C ALA A 81 4.04 0.31 -4.24
N ASP A 82 2.73 0.24 -4.45
CA ASP A 82 2.12 0.53 -5.75
C ASP A 82 2.31 2.01 -6.13
N CYS A 83 2.00 2.37 -7.38
CA CYS A 83 2.05 3.75 -7.85
C CYS A 83 0.81 4.55 -7.42
N TYR A 84 0.35 4.38 -6.18
CA TYR A 84 -0.79 5.11 -5.66
C TYR A 84 -0.41 6.56 -5.34
N SER A 85 -1.08 7.52 -5.97
CA SER A 85 -0.75 8.95 -5.84
C SER A 85 -0.92 9.51 -4.42
N GLY A 86 -1.66 8.83 -3.54
CA GLY A 86 -1.77 9.25 -2.14
C GLY A 86 -0.44 9.20 -1.37
N PHE A 87 0.56 8.48 -1.88
CA PHE A 87 1.92 8.48 -1.34
C PHE A 87 2.78 9.66 -1.81
N GLU A 88 2.45 10.33 -2.92
CA GLU A 88 3.29 11.39 -3.51
C GLU A 88 3.79 12.44 -2.51
N PRO A 89 2.95 12.96 -1.58
CA PRO A 89 3.41 13.98 -0.63
C PRO A 89 4.47 13.49 0.36
N LEU A 90 4.65 12.17 0.53
CA LEU A 90 5.69 11.59 1.38
C LEU A 90 7.08 11.66 0.74
N PHE A 91 7.15 11.82 -0.58
CA PHE A 91 8.38 11.85 -1.37
C PHE A 91 8.88 13.28 -1.61
N ASP A 92 8.06 14.28 -1.26
CA ASP A 92 8.32 15.69 -1.56
C ASP A 92 9.27 16.34 -0.52
N PRO A 93 10.48 16.79 -0.92
CA PRO A 93 11.43 17.47 -0.04
C PRO A 93 10.93 18.79 0.53
N GLN A 94 9.93 19.42 -0.09
CA GLN A 94 9.32 20.65 0.44
C GLN A 94 8.30 20.37 1.55
N ARG A 95 7.81 19.12 1.67
CA ARG A 95 6.76 18.74 2.63
C ARG A 95 7.28 17.94 3.81
N LYS A 96 8.44 17.28 3.68
CA LYS A 96 9.00 16.42 4.72
C LYS A 96 10.51 16.60 4.82
N ALA A 97 10.99 16.83 6.05
CA ALA A 97 12.43 17.05 6.30
C ALA A 97 13.31 15.87 5.87
N MET A 98 12.80 14.64 6.01
CA MET A 98 13.42 13.42 5.48
C MET A 98 12.42 12.73 4.55
N PRO A 99 12.38 13.09 3.26
CA PRO A 99 11.49 12.48 2.29
C PRO A 99 11.75 10.99 2.18
N ILE A 100 10.67 10.25 2.00
CA ILE A 100 10.75 8.81 1.74
C ILE A 100 11.25 8.62 0.30
N THR A 101 12.15 7.66 0.09
CA THR A 101 12.57 7.23 -1.24
C THR A 101 11.54 6.24 -1.80
N PRO A 102 10.87 6.53 -2.93
CA PRO A 102 9.92 5.60 -3.52
C PRO A 102 10.62 4.43 -4.23
N ALA A 103 10.07 3.23 -4.08
CA ALA A 103 10.38 2.06 -4.90
C ALA A 103 9.08 1.45 -5.43
N PHE A 104 8.90 1.38 -6.76
CA PHE A 104 7.64 0.89 -7.32
C PHE A 104 7.60 -0.64 -7.37
N CYS A 105 6.54 -1.23 -6.83
CA CYS A 105 6.40 -2.66 -6.67
C CYS A 105 6.11 -3.38 -8.01
N PHE A 106 7.03 -4.24 -8.46
CA PHE A 106 6.85 -5.02 -9.69
C PHE A 106 5.70 -6.04 -9.62
N ALA A 107 5.33 -6.52 -8.43
CA ALA A 107 4.17 -7.39 -8.29
C ALA A 107 2.87 -6.68 -8.68
N HIS A 108 2.72 -5.40 -8.30
CA HIS A 108 1.58 -4.58 -8.73
C HIS A 108 1.66 -4.24 -10.22
N ALA A 109 2.84 -3.87 -10.73
CA ALA A 109 3.02 -3.60 -12.16
C ALA A 109 2.65 -4.80 -13.04
N ARG A 110 3.03 -6.03 -12.62
CA ARG A 110 2.74 -7.27 -13.34
C ARG A 110 1.23 -7.49 -13.55
N ARG A 111 0.38 -7.06 -12.62
CA ARG A 111 -1.07 -7.24 -12.75
C ARG A 111 -1.63 -6.58 -14.02
N GLY A 112 -1.21 -5.35 -14.31
CA GLY A 112 -1.64 -4.63 -15.51
C GLY A 112 -1.19 -5.31 -16.81
N PHE A 113 0.05 -5.82 -16.85
CA PHE A 113 0.54 -6.58 -18.01
C PHE A 113 -0.24 -7.88 -18.23
N PHE A 114 -0.58 -8.61 -17.17
CA PHE A 114 -1.38 -9.83 -17.27
C PHE A 114 -2.81 -9.55 -17.70
N GLU A 115 -3.42 -8.48 -17.19
CA GLU A 115 -4.75 -8.04 -17.65
C GLU A 115 -4.75 -7.74 -19.15
N LEU A 116 -3.72 -7.09 -19.68
CA LEU A 116 -3.59 -6.82 -21.12
C LEU A 116 -3.30 -8.08 -21.94
N ALA A 117 -2.48 -8.99 -21.41
CA ALA A 117 -2.12 -10.25 -22.08
C ALA A 117 -3.27 -11.27 -22.15
N ASP A 118 -4.31 -11.13 -21.32
CA ASP A 118 -5.53 -11.96 -21.36
C ASP A 118 -6.46 -11.52 -22.50
N ILE A 119 -6.03 -11.82 -23.73
CA ILE A 119 -6.68 -11.41 -24.99
C ILE A 119 -8.12 -11.94 -25.07
N GLU A 120 -8.37 -13.17 -24.63
CA GLU A 120 -9.70 -13.79 -24.72
C GLU A 120 -10.71 -13.11 -23.79
N LYS A 121 -10.32 -12.82 -22.54
CA LYS A 121 -11.15 -12.06 -21.62
C LYS A 121 -11.36 -10.62 -22.10
N ASN A 122 -10.32 -9.98 -22.61
CA ASN A 122 -10.40 -8.61 -23.14
C ASN A 122 -11.32 -8.51 -24.37
N ALA A 123 -11.30 -9.50 -25.26
CA ALA A 123 -12.20 -9.58 -26.41
C ALA A 123 -13.67 -9.73 -25.98
N ARG A 124 -13.95 -10.52 -24.94
CA ARG A 124 -15.30 -10.67 -24.37
C ARG A 124 -15.82 -9.41 -23.68
N VAL A 125 -14.93 -8.63 -23.06
CA VAL A 125 -15.26 -7.32 -22.45
C VAL A 125 -15.43 -6.23 -23.53
N GLY A 126 -14.61 -6.26 -24.59
CA GLY A 126 -14.70 -5.34 -25.72
C GLY A 126 -16.02 -5.40 -26.49
N SER A 127 -16.70 -6.55 -26.51
CA SER A 127 -18.03 -6.70 -27.15
C SER A 127 -19.18 -6.18 -26.28
N LYS A 128 -18.96 -5.95 -24.99
CA LYS A 128 -19.94 -5.38 -24.04
C LYS A 128 -19.36 -4.10 -23.44
N GLY A 129 -19.35 -3.04 -24.23
CA GLY A 129 -18.74 -1.75 -23.91
C GLY A 129 -18.95 -1.30 -22.45
N LYS A 130 -17.87 -1.37 -21.68
CA LYS A 130 -17.44 -0.40 -20.67
C LYS A 130 -15.94 -0.61 -20.47
N PRO A 131 -15.11 0.44 -20.61
CA PRO A 131 -13.68 0.30 -20.35
C PRO A 131 -13.47 -0.20 -18.92
N ALA A 132 -12.51 -1.12 -18.75
CA ALA A 132 -12.11 -1.60 -17.45
C ALA A 132 -11.85 -0.38 -16.54
N PRO A 133 -12.37 -0.37 -15.29
CA PRO A 133 -12.06 0.72 -14.39
C PRO A 133 -10.54 0.76 -14.24
N ARG A 134 -9.92 1.87 -14.64
CA ARG A 134 -8.51 2.13 -14.35
C ARG A 134 -8.35 1.89 -12.85
N SER A 135 -7.60 0.86 -12.49
CA SER A 135 -7.15 0.62 -11.13
C SER A 135 -6.30 1.83 -10.75
N ARG A 136 -6.95 2.81 -10.12
CA ARG A 136 -6.32 3.92 -9.42
C ARG A 136 -5.89 3.45 -8.06
#